data_AF-A0A0S9C4H9-F1
#
_entry.id   AF-A0A0S9C4H9-F1
#
_cell.length_a   1.000
_cell.length_b   1.000
_cell.length_c   1.000
_cell.angle_alpha   90.00
_cell.angle_beta   90.00
_cell.angle_gamma   90.00
#
_symmetry.space_group_name_H-M   'P 1'
#
loop_
_entity.id
_entity.type
_entity.pdbx_description
1 polymer ?
#
loop_
_entity_poly.entity_id
_entity_poly.type
_entity_poly.pdbx_seq_one_letter_code
_entity_poly.pdbx_strand_id
1 'polypeptide(L)'
;MPWWSWIVIWIALVALSLLFFVVLGARLFRQFMATVKELEAAGERFSSFPSAPGHADTPGTGTDETAEGSGSLPEPGSAVFASPVQMGHDYRASKHARQDARRQRRIQRKADRGQPQRLRDIEFR
;
A
#
# COMPACT_ATOMS: atom_id res chain seq x y z
N MET A 1 42.75 31.91 17.17
CA MET A 1 41.41 31.25 17.16
C MET A 1 40.49 32.10 16.29
N PRO A 2 40.27 31.73 15.02
CA PRO A 2 39.48 32.54 14.11
C PRO A 2 38.01 32.50 14.55
N TRP A 3 37.54 33.59 15.15
CA TRP A 3 36.13 33.81 15.57
C TRP A 3 35.15 33.28 14.51
N TRP A 4 35.43 33.52 13.22
CA TRP A 4 34.65 33.08 12.08
C TRP A 4 34.22 31.61 12.09
N SER A 5 35.03 30.69 12.65
CA SER A 5 34.70 29.26 12.72
C SER A 5 33.36 29.00 13.44
N TRP A 6 33.08 29.79 14.48
CA TRP A 6 31.83 29.67 15.24
C TRP A 6 30.59 29.92 14.39
N ILE A 7 30.62 30.93 13.52
CA ILE A 7 29.50 31.27 12.62
C ILE A 7 29.28 30.15 11.61
N VAL A 8 30.35 29.59 11.05
CA VAL A 8 30.26 28.49 10.09
C VAL A 8 29.64 27.24 10.74
N ILE A 9 29.99 26.96 12.00
CA ILE A 9 29.40 25.85 12.76
C ILE A 9 27.88 26.03 12.89
N TRP A 10 27.41 27.22 13.26
CA TRP A 10 25.97 27.48 13.37
C TRP A 10 25.25 27.34 12.03
N ILE A 11 25.83 27.85 10.95
CA ILE A 11 25.25 27.71 9.61
C ILE A 11 25.16 26.24 9.23
N ALA A 12 26.21 25.45 9.48
CA ALA A 12 26.21 24.02 9.21
C ALA A 12 25.13 23.29 10.01
N LEU A 13 24.97 23.61 11.31
CA LEU A 13 23.94 23.03 12.16
C LEU A 13 22.52 23.37 11.67
N VAL A 14 22.28 24.62 11.31
CA VAL A 14 20.97 25.06 10.78
C VAL A 14 20.69 24.40 9.44
N ALA A 15 21.67 24.38 8.52
CA ALA A 15 21.52 23.75 7.22
C ALA A 15 21.24 22.24 7.33
N LEU A 16 21.97 21.54 8.22
CA LEU A 16 21.76 20.11 8.46
C LEU A 16 20.37 19.83 9.05
N SER A 17 19.93 20.65 10.01
CA SER A 17 18.60 20.58 10.61
C SER A 17 17.51 20.81 9.57
N LEU A 18 17.65 21.85 8.75
CA LEU A 18 16.70 22.18 7.69
C LEU A 18 16.62 21.08 6.63
N LEU A 19 17.77 20.53 6.22
CA LEU A 19 17.83 19.37 5.33
C LEU A 19 17.06 18.19 5.92
N PHE A 20 17.28 17.88 7.20
CA PHE A 20 16.58 16.80 7.90
C PHE A 20 15.07 17.02 7.89
N PHE A 21 14.61 18.23 8.24
CA PHE A 21 13.18 18.57 8.22
C PHE A 21 12.58 18.50 6.81
N VAL A 22 13.29 18.95 5.77
CA VAL A 22 12.82 18.87 4.39
C VAL A 22 12.68 17.41 3.95
N VAL A 23 13.66 16.56 4.24
CA VAL A 23 13.60 15.12 3.90
C VAL A 23 12.46 14.44 4.66
N LEU A 24 12.33 14.72 5.96
CA LEU A 24 11.29 14.13 6.81
C LEU A 24 9.91 14.62 6.38
N GLY A 25 9.77 15.91 6.11
CA GLY A 25 8.56 16.54 5.60
C GLY A 25 8.15 15.98 4.25
N ALA A 26 9.08 15.86 3.30
CA ALA A 26 8.80 15.28 1.98
C ALA A 26 8.38 13.80 2.08
N ARG A 27 9.02 13.02 2.95
CA ARG A 27 8.65 11.63 3.21
C ARG A 27 7.23 11.54 3.78
N LEU A 28 6.95 12.33 4.82
CA LEU A 28 5.65 12.32 5.50
C LEU A 28 4.54 12.82 4.57
N PHE A 29 4.81 13.87 3.80
CA PHE A 29 3.89 14.42 2.81
C PHE A 29 3.54 13.40 1.72
N ARG A 30 4.52 12.63 1.22
CA ARG A 30 4.25 11.56 0.25
C ARG A 30 3.36 10.47 0.84
N GLN A 31 3.57 10.10 2.11
CA GLN A 31 2.74 9.09 2.77
C GLN A 31 1.32 9.63 3.03
N PHE A 32 1.20 10.88 3.49
CA PHE A 32 -0.08 11.52 3.75
C PHE A 32 -0.89 11.70 2.46
N MET A 33 -0.26 12.12 1.36
CA MET A 33 -0.94 12.23 0.08
C MET A 33 -1.38 10.87 -0.49
N ALA A 34 -0.68 9.78 -0.17
CA ALA A 34 -1.16 8.44 -0.50
C ALA A 34 -2.45 8.13 0.25
N THR A 35 -2.49 8.40 1.56
CA THR A 35 -3.71 8.19 2.36
C THR A 35 -4.86 9.12 1.97
N VAL A 36 -4.58 10.38 1.62
CA VAL A 36 -5.61 11.32 1.14
C VAL A 36 -6.22 10.83 -0.17
N LYS A 37 -5.41 10.33 -1.12
CA LYS A 37 -5.92 9.74 -2.36
C LYS A 37 -6.77 8.49 -2.12
N GLU A 38 -6.42 7.69 -1.12
CA GLU A 38 -7.24 6.54 -0.71
C GLU A 38 -8.57 6.99 -0.08
N LEU A 39 -8.55 8.06 0.72
CA LEU A 39 -9.75 8.67 1.29
C LEU A 39 -10.62 9.36 0.24
N GLU A 40 -10.03 9.99 -0.77
CA GLU A 40 -10.75 10.58 -1.90
C GLU A 40 -11.42 9.50 -2.73
N ALA A 41 -10.71 8.41 -3.06
CA ALA A 41 -11.29 7.26 -3.74
C ALA A 41 -12.41 6.57 -2.94
N ALA A 42 -12.31 6.56 -1.60
CA ALA A 42 -13.38 6.08 -0.73
C ALA A 42 -14.52 7.11 -0.60
N GLY A 43 -14.21 8.40 -0.57
CA GLY A 43 -15.16 9.50 -0.52
C GLY A 43 -16.03 9.56 -1.77
N GLU A 44 -15.44 9.35 -2.94
CA GLU A 44 -16.17 9.20 -4.21
C GLU A 44 -17.21 8.08 -4.11
N ARG A 45 -16.84 6.94 -3.50
CA ARG A 45 -17.74 5.79 -3.28
C ARG A 45 -18.87 6.10 -2.30
N PHE A 46 -18.61 6.94 -1.30
CA PHE A 46 -19.64 7.44 -0.39
C PHE A 46 -20.54 8.51 -1.05
N SER A 47 -20.02 9.33 -1.96
CA SER A 47 -20.84 10.27 -2.73
C SER A 47 -21.69 9.60 -3.81
N SER A 48 -21.31 8.40 -4.24
CA SER A 48 -22.13 7.56 -5.14
C SER A 48 -23.24 6.79 -4.43
N PHE A 49 -23.51 7.01 -3.13
CA PHE A 49 -24.81 6.66 -2.56
C PHE A 49 -25.85 7.62 -3.14
N PRO A 50 -26.75 7.16 -4.02
CA PRO A 50 -27.79 8.03 -4.55
C PRO A 50 -28.72 8.36 -3.39
N SER A 51 -28.98 9.64 -3.19
CA SER A 51 -30.17 10.07 -2.47
C SER A 51 -31.37 9.37 -3.11
N ALA A 52 -32.09 8.57 -2.33
CA ALA A 52 -33.33 7.96 -2.76
C ALA A 52 -34.30 9.04 -3.25
N PRO A 53 -35.08 8.71 -4.29
CA PRO A 53 -36.52 8.75 -4.07
C PRO A 53 -37.19 7.49 -4.60
N GLY A 54 -38.16 6.98 -3.84
CA GLY A 54 -38.88 5.77 -4.17
C GLY A 54 -39.72 5.88 -5.43
N HIS A 55 -39.87 4.76 -6.13
CA HIS A 55 -41.08 4.39 -6.86
C HIS A 55 -41.10 2.90 -7.20
N ALA A 56 -42.18 2.26 -6.76
CA ALA A 56 -42.96 1.22 -7.43
C ALA A 56 -42.28 -0.07 -7.93
N ASP A 57 -42.68 -1.17 -7.28
CA ASP A 57 -43.20 -2.41 -7.87
C ASP A 57 -42.47 -3.05 -9.05
N THR A 58 -41.77 -4.18 -8.80
CA THR A 58 -42.06 -5.46 -9.48
C THR A 58 -41.45 -6.64 -8.71
N PRO A 59 -42.21 -7.71 -8.36
CA PRO A 59 -41.64 -8.96 -7.87
C PRO A 59 -41.29 -9.85 -9.06
N GLY A 60 -40.01 -10.13 -9.26
CA GLY A 60 -39.52 -11.02 -10.32
C GLY A 60 -38.50 -12.01 -9.74
N THR A 61 -39.01 -13.18 -9.36
CA THR A 61 -38.27 -14.37 -8.93
C THR A 61 -37.10 -14.71 -9.86
N GLY A 62 -35.91 -14.90 -9.28
CA GLY A 62 -34.72 -15.38 -9.98
C GLY A 62 -33.54 -15.58 -9.04
N THR A 63 -33.54 -16.75 -8.40
CA THR A 63 -32.47 -17.62 -7.85
C THR A 63 -31.00 -17.14 -7.73
N ASP A 64 -30.34 -17.72 -6.71
CA ASP A 64 -28.91 -17.81 -6.34
C ASP A 64 -28.45 -16.82 -5.25
N GLU A 65 -28.54 -17.16 -3.96
CA GLU A 65 -27.73 -18.12 -3.21
C GLU A 65 -26.19 -17.93 -3.34
N THR A 66 -25.64 -17.27 -2.32
CA THR A 66 -24.48 -17.75 -1.53
C THR A 66 -23.06 -17.42 -2.01
N ALA A 67 -22.22 -17.14 -1.00
CA ALA A 67 -20.75 -17.28 -0.95
C ALA A 67 -19.91 -16.01 -1.13
N GLU A 68 -19.96 -15.19 -0.09
CA GLU A 68 -18.80 -14.62 0.57
C GLU A 68 -17.60 -15.60 0.61
N GLY A 69 -16.42 -15.14 0.18
CA GLY A 69 -15.13 -15.73 0.58
C GLY A 69 -14.69 -17.02 -0.13
N SER A 70 -14.24 -16.93 -1.38
CA SER A 70 -13.16 -17.80 -1.86
C SER A 70 -12.41 -17.12 -2.99
N GLY A 71 -11.09 -17.26 -3.02
CA GLY A 71 -10.22 -16.70 -4.06
C GLY A 71 -10.58 -17.28 -5.41
N SER A 72 -11.48 -16.61 -6.12
CA SER A 72 -11.81 -16.93 -7.50
C SER A 72 -10.58 -16.68 -8.34
N LEU A 73 -9.91 -17.76 -8.78
CA LEU A 73 -8.93 -17.64 -9.86
C LEU A 73 -9.69 -17.03 -11.06
N PRO A 74 -9.13 -15.99 -11.71
CA PRO A 74 -9.81 -15.38 -12.85
C PRO A 74 -10.08 -16.46 -13.89
N GLU A 75 -11.36 -16.60 -14.28
CA GLU A 75 -11.75 -17.59 -15.29
C GLU A 75 -10.94 -17.38 -16.57
N PRO A 76 -10.48 -18.45 -17.22
CA PRO A 76 -9.76 -18.35 -18.49
C PRO A 76 -10.66 -17.70 -19.55
N GLY A 77 -10.33 -16.46 -19.93
CA GLY A 77 -11.13 -15.65 -20.86
C GLY A 77 -11.60 -14.31 -20.28
N SER A 78 -11.63 -14.18 -18.95
CA SER A 78 -12.00 -12.94 -18.25
C SER A 78 -11.11 -11.74 -18.60
N ALA A 79 -9.87 -11.98 -19.04
CA ALA A 79 -8.93 -10.93 -19.44
C ALA A 79 -9.30 -10.22 -20.76
N VAL A 80 -10.15 -10.81 -21.61
CA VAL A 80 -10.52 -10.23 -22.91
C VAL A 80 -11.59 -9.14 -22.77
N PHE A 81 -12.43 -9.24 -21.74
CA PHE A 81 -13.54 -8.29 -21.48
C PHE A 81 -13.33 -7.45 -20.21
N ALA A 82 -12.19 -7.60 -19.53
CA ALA A 82 -11.90 -6.82 -18.33
C ALA A 82 -11.65 -5.34 -18.66
N SER A 83 -12.16 -4.46 -17.80
CA SER A 83 -11.85 -3.03 -17.87
C SER A 83 -10.33 -2.82 -17.68
N PRO A 84 -9.66 -2.00 -18.53
CA PRO A 84 -8.22 -1.72 -18.41
C PRO A 84 -7.79 -1.23 -17.02
N VAL A 85 -8.69 -0.54 -16.32
CA VAL A 85 -8.46 -0.04 -14.96
C VAL A 85 -8.42 -1.20 -13.96
N GLN A 86 -9.38 -2.13 -14.04
CA GLN A 86 -9.45 -3.30 -13.16
C GLN A 86 -8.24 -4.23 -13.39
N MET A 87 -7.88 -4.47 -14.65
CA MET A 87 -6.72 -5.28 -15.03
C MET A 87 -5.40 -4.68 -14.49
N GLY A 88 -5.30 -3.36 -14.42
CA GLY A 88 -4.15 -2.66 -13.82
C GLY A 88 -4.03 -2.88 -12.31
N HIS A 89 -5.15 -2.89 -11.59
CA HIS A 89 -5.18 -3.20 -10.16
C HIS A 89 -4.81 -4.66 -9.89
N ASP A 90 -5.38 -5.60 -10.65
CA ASP A 90 -5.13 -7.03 -10.51
C ASP A 90 -3.68 -7.40 -10.87
N TYR A 91 -3.11 -6.75 -11.88
CA TYR A 91 -1.71 -6.91 -12.24
C TYR A 91 -0.79 -6.46 -11.10
N ARG A 92 -1.03 -5.29 -10.50
CA ARG A 92 -0.22 -4.80 -9.37
C ARG A 92 -0.35 -5.72 -8.17
N ALA A 93 -1.56 -6.13 -7.80
CA ALA A 93 -1.81 -7.07 -6.71
C ALA A 93 -1.07 -8.41 -6.93
N SER A 94 -1.20 -8.99 -8.14
CA SER A 94 -0.51 -10.22 -8.52
C SER A 94 1.02 -10.07 -8.54
N LYS A 95 1.53 -8.91 -8.96
CA LYS A 95 2.97 -8.61 -8.99
C LYS A 95 3.54 -8.56 -7.57
N HIS A 96 2.84 -7.91 -6.65
CA HIS A 96 3.21 -7.88 -5.23
C HIS A 96 3.19 -9.28 -4.62
N ALA A 97 2.13 -10.05 -4.84
CA ALA A 97 2.02 -11.42 -4.34
C ALA A 97 3.19 -12.31 -4.80
N ARG A 98 3.62 -12.20 -6.07
CA ARG A 98 4.77 -12.94 -6.60
C ARG A 98 6.09 -12.51 -5.95
N GLN A 99 6.27 -11.21 -5.71
CA GLN A 99 7.46 -10.68 -5.06
C GLN A 99 7.56 -11.17 -3.61
N ASP A 100 6.45 -11.14 -2.88
CA ASP A 100 6.38 -11.60 -1.50
C ASP A 100 6.55 -13.11 -1.37
N ALA A 101 5.96 -13.90 -2.26
CA ALA A 101 6.17 -15.34 -2.30
C ALA A 101 7.66 -15.69 -2.51
N ARG A 102 8.38 -14.95 -3.37
CA ARG A 102 9.84 -15.13 -3.55
C ARG A 102 10.62 -14.73 -2.30
N ARG A 103 10.24 -13.62 -1.66
CA ARG A 103 10.87 -13.14 -0.43
C ARG A 103 10.71 -14.15 0.69
N GLN A 104 9.50 -14.67 0.89
CA GLN A 104 9.19 -15.69 1.89
C GLN A 104 9.99 -16.98 1.67
N ARG A 105 10.08 -17.48 0.43
CA ARG A 105 10.91 -18.66 0.12
C ARG A 105 12.38 -18.45 0.48
N ARG A 106 12.92 -17.25 0.27
CA ARG A 106 14.31 -16.93 0.66
C ARG A 106 14.49 -16.83 2.17
N ILE A 107 13.50 -16.28 2.87
CA ILE A 107 13.48 -16.21 4.34
C ILE A 107 13.43 -17.63 4.92
N GLN A 108 12.51 -18.45 4.45
CA GLN A 108 12.33 -19.82 4.93
C GLN A 108 13.58 -20.67 4.71
N ARG A 109 14.16 -20.64 3.51
CA ARG A 109 15.44 -21.32 3.24
C ARG A 109 16.61 -20.87 4.13
N LYS A 110 16.58 -19.63 4.63
CA LYS A 110 17.61 -19.10 5.56
C LYS A 110 17.30 -19.50 7.00
N ALA A 111 16.04 -19.49 7.39
CA ALA A 111 15.56 -19.98 8.68
C ALA A 111 15.87 -21.47 8.85
N ASP A 112 15.62 -22.29 7.84
CA ASP A 112 15.94 -23.73 7.83
C ASP A 112 17.44 -24.00 7.99
N ARG A 113 18.29 -23.04 7.58
CA ARG A 113 19.75 -23.10 7.71
C ARG A 113 20.28 -22.46 8.99
N GLY A 114 19.40 -22.01 9.88
CA GLY A 114 19.77 -21.37 11.14
C GLY A 114 20.55 -20.06 10.97
N GLN A 115 20.46 -19.40 9.81
CA GLN A 115 21.11 -18.10 9.61
C GLN A 115 20.24 -17.00 10.21
N PRO A 116 20.65 -16.34 11.30
CA PRO A 116 19.86 -15.27 11.89
C PRO A 116 19.71 -14.12 10.89
N GLN A 117 18.48 -13.72 10.62
CA GLN A 117 18.17 -12.74 9.58
C GLN A 117 18.02 -11.33 10.15
N ARG A 118 17.71 -11.22 11.44
CA ARG A 118 17.60 -9.96 12.18
C ARG A 118 18.48 -10.02 13.41
N LEU A 119 18.99 -8.87 13.85
CA LEU A 119 19.75 -8.72 15.09
C LEU A 119 18.97 -9.22 16.33
N ARG A 120 17.63 -9.21 16.27
CA ARG A 120 16.74 -9.74 17.32
C ARG A 120 16.65 -11.27 17.35
N ASP A 121 17.03 -11.94 16.27
CA ASP A 121 17.02 -13.40 16.17
C ASP A 121 18.34 -14.00 16.70
N ILE A 122 19.33 -13.16 17.03
CA ILE A 122 20.57 -13.56 17.68
C ILE A 122 20.30 -13.55 19.18
N GLU A 123 19.93 -14.69 19.75
CA GLU A 123 19.92 -14.86 21.21
C GLU A 123 21.38 -14.83 21.69
N PHE A 124 21.79 -13.70 22.26
CA PHE A 124 23.06 -13.61 22.99
C PHE A 124 22.90 -14.39 24.29
N ARG A 125 23.47 -15.59 24.35
CA ARG A 125 23.67 -16.36 25.60
C ARG A 125 25.00 -15.96 26.25
#